data_AF-A0A7S1TWM4-F1
#
_entry.id   AF-A0A7S1TWM4-F1
#
_cell.length_a   1.000
_cell.length_b   1.000
_cell.length_c   1.000
_cell.angle_alpha   90.00
_cell.angle_beta   90.00
_cell.angle_gamma   90.00
#
_symmetry.space_group_name_H-M   'P 1'
#
loop_
_entity.id
_entity.type
_entity.pdbx_description
1 polymer ?
#
loop_
_entity_poly.entity_id
_entity_poly.type
_entity_poly.pdbx_seq_one_letter_code
_entity_poly.pdbx_strand_id
1 'polypeptide(L)'
;VSFEVDANGILQVSAEDKGTGKSEKITITAEKGRLSEEEIERMVREAEEFAEEDKAMKGKIDSRNSLESYLYNLKNMLEDDEKGIADKIPEGDKAELESAIEEALEWLDENPEADAEEYKEKLKEVEGLANPIMKDMYGAGGAPGGDDEDEDGWDDEL
;
A
#
# COMPACT_ATOMS: atom_id res chain seq x y z
N VAL A 1 1.16 14.95 6.65
CA VAL A 1 0.28 15.96 6.03
C VAL A 1 -1.00 15.99 6.84
N SER A 2 -1.46 17.17 7.22
CA SER A 2 -2.67 17.36 8.03
C SER A 2 -3.60 18.37 7.36
N PHE A 3 -4.90 18.13 7.47
CA PHE A 3 -5.95 18.98 6.91
C PHE A 3 -6.84 19.45 8.06
N GLU A 4 -6.96 20.76 8.21
CA GLU A 4 -7.79 21.38 9.26
C GLU A 4 -8.80 22.33 8.60
N VAL A 5 -10.08 22.19 8.94
CA VAL A 5 -11.14 23.09 8.49
C VAL A 5 -11.67 23.86 9.70
N ASP A 6 -11.61 25.18 9.64
CA ASP A 6 -12.15 26.02 10.72
C ASP A 6 -13.67 26.27 10.58
N ALA A 7 -14.28 26.86 11.62
CA ALA A 7 -15.70 27.19 11.63
C ALA A 7 -16.13 28.22 10.55
N ASN A 8 -15.16 28.90 9.92
CA ASN A 8 -15.39 29.85 8.83
C ASN A 8 -15.24 29.18 7.45
N GLY A 9 -14.92 27.88 7.39
CA GLY A 9 -14.68 27.14 6.14
C GLY A 9 -13.29 27.36 5.54
N ILE A 10 -12.34 27.89 6.30
CA ILE A 10 -10.95 28.04 5.86
C ILE A 10 -10.25 26.70 6.05
N LEU A 11 -9.71 26.15 4.96
CA LEU A 11 -8.92 24.93 4.95
C LEU A 11 -7.43 25.28 5.12
N GLN A 12 -6.81 24.76 6.17
CA GLN A 12 -5.36 24.78 6.35
C GLN A 12 -4.80 23.41 5.99
N VAL A 13 -3.80 23.41 5.10
CA VAL A 13 -3.05 22.21 4.72
C VAL A 13 -1.63 22.39 5.22
N SER A 14 -1.19 21.52 6.13
CA SER A 14 0.18 21.52 6.64
C SER A 14 0.90 20.24 6.25
N ALA A 15 2.16 20.39 5.83
CA ALA A 15 3.08 19.29 5.57
C ALA A 15 4.28 19.45 6.49
N GLU A 16 4.57 18.41 7.27
CA GLU A 16 5.71 18.36 8.18
C GLU A 16 6.60 17.18 7.81
N ASP A 17 7.89 17.44 7.68
CA ASP A 17 8.92 16.43 7.60
C ASP A 17 9.31 15.98 9.02
N LYS A 18 8.94 14.75 9.38
CA LYS A 18 9.20 14.16 10.70
C LYS A 18 10.69 13.98 11.02
N GLY A 19 11.57 13.94 10.01
CA GLY A 19 13.01 13.76 10.23
C GLY A 19 13.72 15.08 10.59
N THR A 20 13.34 16.17 9.92
CA THR A 20 13.97 17.48 10.14
C THR A 20 13.15 18.42 11.03
N GLY A 21 11.89 18.10 11.31
CA GLY A 21 10.94 18.94 12.06
C GLY A 21 10.50 20.19 11.30
N LYS A 22 10.89 20.33 10.03
CA LYS A 22 10.48 21.46 9.18
C LYS A 22 9.05 21.26 8.73
N SER A 23 8.25 22.32 8.79
CA SER A 23 6.88 22.32 8.31
C SER A 23 6.59 23.52 7.42
N GLU A 24 5.74 23.29 6.43
CA GLU A 24 5.19 24.31 5.53
C GLU A 24 3.67 24.22 5.60
N LYS A 25 3.00 25.37 5.46
CA LYS A 25 1.52 25.42 5.50
C LYS A 25 0.95 26.35 4.44
N ILE A 26 -0.20 25.96 3.91
CA ILE A 26 -0.99 26.73 2.94
C ILE A 26 -2.38 26.94 3.53
N THR A 27 -2.93 28.14 3.32
CA THR A 27 -4.29 28.49 3.75
C THR A 27 -5.17 28.72 2.53
N ILE A 28 -6.27 27.98 2.45
CA ILE A 28 -7.27 28.04 1.39
C ILE A 28 -8.54 28.61 2.00
N THR A 29 -8.86 29.85 1.66
CA THR A 29 -10.05 30.55 2.16
C THR A 29 -11.27 30.17 1.32
N ALA A 30 -12.38 29.76 1.94
CA ALA A 30 -13.63 29.57 1.23
C ALA A 30 -14.23 30.93 0.83
N GLU A 31 -14.11 31.29 -0.44
CA GLU A 31 -14.78 32.47 -0.99
C GLU A 31 -16.28 32.21 -1.13
N LYS A 32 -17.12 33.10 -0.58
CA LYS A 32 -18.58 33.03 -0.79
C LYS A 32 -18.88 33.08 -2.30
N GLY A 33 -19.59 32.07 -2.80
CA GLY A 33 -19.95 31.99 -4.22
C GLY A 33 -18.87 31.40 -5.11
N ARG A 34 -17.81 30.77 -4.56
CA ARG A 34 -16.82 30.02 -5.36
C ARG A 34 -17.46 28.90 -6.19
N LEU A 35 -18.57 28.34 -5.69
CA LEU A 35 -19.48 27.47 -6.40
C LEU A 35 -20.91 27.95 -6.09
N SER A 36 -21.77 27.96 -7.09
CA SER A 36 -23.21 28.14 -6.90
C SER A 36 -23.86 26.89 -6.33
N GLU A 37 -25.05 27.03 -5.74
CA GLU A 37 -25.83 25.90 -5.22
C GLU A 37 -26.18 24.90 -6.33
N GLU A 38 -26.51 25.39 -7.53
CA GLU A 38 -26.75 24.57 -8.72
C GLU A 38 -25.50 23.78 -9.15
N GLU A 39 -24.31 24.37 -9.07
CA GLU A 39 -23.05 23.68 -9.36
C GLU A 39 -22.72 22.61 -8.32
N ILE A 40 -23.00 22.89 -7.03
CA ILE A 40 -22.82 21.91 -5.95
C ILE A 40 -23.74 20.72 -6.16
N GLU A 41 -25.04 20.94 -6.41
CA GLU A 41 -26.00 19.87 -6.67
C GLU A 41 -25.63 19.05 -7.90
N ARG A 42 -25.14 19.70 -8.96
CA ARG A 42 -24.63 19.02 -10.15
C ARG A 42 -23.43 18.14 -9.82
N MET A 43 -22.44 18.65 -9.09
CA MET A 43 -21.25 17.88 -8.68
C MET A 43 -21.61 16.67 -7.80
N VAL A 44 -22.58 16.82 -6.89
CA VAL A 44 -23.05 15.71 -6.04
C VAL A 44 -23.70 14.62 -6.91
N ARG A 45 -24.56 15.01 -7.87
CA ARG A 45 -25.21 14.06 -8.78
C ARG A 45 -24.21 13.34 -9.68
N GLU A 46 -23.26 14.09 -10.26
CA GLU A 46 -22.18 13.52 -11.07
C GLU A 46 -21.35 12.53 -10.25
N ALA A 47 -20.98 12.87 -9.00
CA ALA A 47 -20.24 11.97 -8.12
C ALA A 47 -21.02 10.67 -7.80
N GLU A 48 -22.34 10.74 -7.62
CA GLU A 48 -23.18 9.56 -7.42
C GLU A 48 -23.29 8.70 -8.69
N GLU A 49 -23.38 9.33 -9.86
CA GLU A 49 -23.45 8.65 -11.17
C GLU A 49 -22.17 7.86 -11.46
N PHE A 50 -21.01 8.44 -11.19
CA PHE A 50 -19.70 7.83 -11.45
C PHE A 50 -19.16 6.98 -10.30
N ALA A 51 -19.85 6.93 -9.15
CA ALA A 51 -19.37 6.24 -7.95
C ALA A 51 -18.96 4.78 -8.18
N GLU A 52 -19.73 4.02 -8.97
CA GLU A 52 -19.43 2.62 -9.25
C GLU A 52 -18.26 2.46 -10.25
N GLU A 53 -18.12 3.37 -11.22
CA GLU A 53 -16.99 3.37 -12.16
C GLU A 53 -15.69 3.73 -11.42
N ASP A 54 -15.72 4.77 -10.59
CA ASP A 54 -14.58 5.18 -9.76
C ASP A 54 -14.17 4.05 -8.79
N LYS A 55 -15.14 3.32 -8.23
CA LYS A 55 -14.89 2.18 -7.36
C LYS A 55 -14.25 1.02 -8.11
N ALA A 56 -14.67 0.74 -9.35
CA ALA A 56 -14.05 -0.29 -10.18
C ALA A 56 -12.62 0.10 -10.57
N MET A 57 -12.40 1.34 -10.98
CA MET A 57 -11.08 1.87 -11.30
C MET A 57 -10.15 1.84 -10.09
N LYS A 58 -10.64 2.27 -8.93
CA LYS A 58 -9.90 2.17 -7.67
C LYS A 58 -9.55 0.72 -7.34
N GLY A 59 -10.50 -0.21 -7.48
CA GLY A 59 -10.27 -1.63 -7.25
C GLY A 59 -9.16 -2.22 -8.14
N LYS A 60 -9.11 -1.80 -9.40
CA LYS A 60 -8.04 -2.16 -10.35
C LYS A 60 -6.68 -1.62 -9.88
N ILE A 61 -6.60 -0.33 -9.57
CA ILE A 61 -5.35 0.31 -9.08
C ILE A 61 -4.87 -0.34 -7.78
N ASP A 62 -5.76 -0.56 -6.82
CA ASP A 62 -5.43 -1.19 -5.54
C ASP A 62 -4.91 -2.62 -5.73
N SER A 63 -5.51 -3.39 -6.65
CA SER A 63 -5.09 -4.77 -6.95
C SER A 63 -3.72 -4.80 -7.64
N ARG A 64 -3.47 -3.92 -8.62
CA ARG A 64 -2.17 -3.74 -9.27
C ARG A 64 -1.09 -3.37 -8.26
N ASN A 65 -1.35 -2.35 -7.43
CA ASN A 65 -0.42 -1.89 -6.41
C ASN A 65 -0.13 -2.97 -5.36
N SER A 66 -1.11 -3.79 -5.02
CA SER A 66 -0.93 -4.92 -4.10
C SER A 66 0.03 -5.96 -4.67
N LEU A 67 -0.14 -6.34 -5.94
CA LEU A 67 0.77 -7.24 -6.65
C LEU A 67 2.18 -6.65 -6.74
N GLU A 68 2.29 -5.42 -7.25
CA GLU A 68 3.57 -4.72 -7.41
C GLU A 68 4.32 -4.61 -6.07
N SER A 69 3.64 -4.17 -5.01
CA SER A 69 4.21 -4.06 -3.67
C SER A 69 4.68 -5.42 -3.13
N TYR A 70 3.90 -6.49 -3.35
CA TYR A 70 4.26 -7.83 -2.91
C TYR A 70 5.52 -8.34 -3.62
N LEU A 71 5.60 -8.17 -4.94
CA LEU A 71 6.76 -8.56 -5.75
C LEU A 71 8.02 -7.82 -5.31
N TYR A 72 7.95 -6.50 -5.10
CA TYR A 72 9.10 -5.74 -4.61
C TYR A 72 9.52 -6.13 -3.20
N ASN A 73 8.57 -6.46 -2.32
CA ASN A 73 8.89 -6.95 -0.98
C ASN A 73 9.62 -8.30 -1.04
N LEU A 74 9.16 -9.23 -1.88
CA LEU A 74 9.82 -10.52 -2.09
C LEU A 74 11.22 -10.34 -2.70
N LYS A 75 11.34 -9.51 -3.73
CA LYS A 75 12.62 -9.19 -4.37
C LYS A 75 13.63 -8.64 -3.37
N ASN A 76 13.23 -7.62 -2.62
CA ASN A 76 14.07 -7.01 -1.60
C ASN A 76 14.49 -8.03 -0.54
N MET A 77 13.60 -8.95 -0.14
CA MET A 77 13.93 -9.99 0.83
C MET A 77 14.98 -10.98 0.32
N LEU A 78 15.02 -11.25 -0.99
CA LEU A 78 15.99 -12.14 -1.63
C LEU A 78 17.33 -11.45 -1.93
N GLU A 79 17.32 -10.13 -2.17
CA GLU A 79 18.51 -9.32 -2.48
C GLU A 79 19.18 -8.73 -1.22
N ASP A 80 18.47 -8.66 -0.09
CA ASP A 80 18.99 -8.09 1.17
C ASP A 80 19.91 -9.07 1.90
N ASP A 81 21.18 -9.07 1.48
CA ASP A 81 22.27 -9.83 2.08
C ASP A 81 22.47 -9.53 3.59
N GLU A 82 22.07 -8.34 4.06
CA GLU A 82 22.23 -7.94 5.47
C GLU A 82 21.30 -8.75 6.39
N LYS A 83 20.12 -9.14 5.90
CA LYS A 83 19.17 -9.98 6.64
C LYS A 83 19.49 -11.47 6.56
N GLY A 84 20.34 -11.89 5.62
CA GLY A 84 20.72 -13.29 5.42
C GLY A 84 19.53 -14.23 5.21
N ILE A 85 18.41 -13.71 4.72
CA ILE A 85 17.17 -14.49 4.51
C ILE A 85 17.35 -15.41 3.30
N ALA A 86 17.94 -14.89 2.23
CA ALA A 86 18.23 -15.65 1.03
C ALA A 86 19.11 -16.88 1.29
N ASP A 87 20.04 -16.81 2.26
CA ASP A 87 20.91 -17.94 2.63
C ASP A 87 20.17 -19.09 3.35
N LYS A 88 18.97 -18.82 3.89
CA LYS A 88 18.12 -19.80 4.56
C LYS A 88 17.16 -20.51 3.62
N ILE A 89 17.05 -20.04 2.38
CA ILE A 89 16.18 -20.61 1.35
C ILE A 89 17.02 -21.57 0.50
N PRO A 90 16.55 -22.79 0.22
CA PRO A 90 17.23 -23.70 -0.70
C PRO A 90 17.48 -23.03 -2.05
N GLU A 91 18.65 -23.27 -2.66
CA GLU A 91 19.03 -22.62 -3.94
C GLU A 91 18.02 -22.87 -5.07
N GLY A 92 17.39 -24.05 -5.11
CA GLY A 92 16.32 -24.37 -6.05
C GLY A 92 15.08 -23.49 -5.83
N ASP A 93 14.59 -23.42 -4.59
CA ASP A 93 13.44 -22.61 -4.19
C ASP A 93 13.70 -21.11 -4.40
N LYS A 94 14.94 -20.65 -4.16
CA LYS A 94 15.36 -19.27 -4.42
C LYS A 94 15.27 -18.95 -5.92
N ALA A 95 15.80 -19.82 -6.78
CA ALA A 95 15.74 -19.61 -8.22
C ALA A 95 14.30 -19.65 -8.76
N GLU A 96 13.44 -20.52 -8.21
CA GLU A 96 12.01 -20.55 -8.55
C GLU A 96 11.30 -19.25 -8.15
N LEU A 97 11.61 -18.68 -6.99
CA LEU A 97 11.06 -17.39 -6.58
C LEU A 97 11.55 -16.22 -7.43
N GLU A 98 12.85 -16.17 -7.73
CA GLU A 98 13.41 -15.12 -8.60
C GLU A 98 12.74 -15.14 -9.98
N SER A 99 12.60 -16.33 -10.60
CA SER A 99 11.88 -16.49 -11.88
C SER A 99 10.42 -16.05 -11.77
N ALA A 100 9.69 -16.47 -10.74
CA ALA A 100 8.29 -16.11 -10.56
C ALA A 100 8.09 -14.59 -10.35
N ILE A 101 9.03 -13.94 -9.66
CA ILE A 101 9.01 -12.49 -9.45
C ILE A 101 9.26 -11.76 -10.77
N GLU A 102 10.29 -12.17 -11.52
CA GLU A 102 10.62 -11.57 -12.82
C GLU A 102 9.46 -11.72 -13.81
N GLU A 103 8.90 -12.93 -13.95
CA GLU A 103 7.76 -13.20 -14.81
C GLU A 103 6.51 -12.39 -14.42
N ALA A 104 6.25 -12.22 -13.12
CA ALA A 104 5.12 -11.42 -12.66
C ALA A 104 5.33 -9.91 -12.85
N LEU A 105 6.56 -9.42 -12.74
CA LEU A 105 6.91 -8.03 -13.06
C LEU A 105 6.80 -7.76 -14.57
N GLU A 106 7.31 -8.65 -15.42
CA GLU A 106 7.13 -8.54 -16.87
C GLU A 106 5.66 -8.58 -17.24
N TRP A 107 4.88 -9.48 -16.64
CA TRP A 107 3.44 -9.55 -16.87
C TRP A 107 2.73 -8.25 -16.44
N LEU A 108 3.13 -7.61 -15.33
CA LEU A 108 2.59 -6.31 -14.92
C LEU A 108 2.86 -5.21 -15.96
N ASP A 109 4.06 -5.20 -16.55
CA ASP A 109 4.47 -4.22 -17.56
C ASP A 109 3.76 -4.45 -18.90
N GLU A 110 3.53 -5.71 -19.27
CA GLU A 110 2.81 -6.08 -20.50
C GLU A 110 1.29 -5.90 -20.38
N ASN A 111 0.75 -5.92 -19.16
CA ASN A 111 -0.68 -5.85 -18.87
C ASN A 111 -1.03 -4.65 -17.97
N PRO A 112 -0.73 -3.39 -18.40
CA PRO A 112 -1.03 -2.20 -17.60
C PRO A 112 -2.53 -1.95 -17.45
N GLU A 113 -3.34 -2.55 -18.33
CA GLU A 113 -4.79 -2.37 -18.37
C GLU A 113 -5.59 -3.60 -17.90
N ALA A 114 -4.93 -4.61 -17.32
CA ALA A 114 -5.60 -5.80 -16.77
C ALA A 114 -6.70 -5.43 -15.76
N ASP A 115 -7.70 -6.30 -15.65
CA ASP A 115 -8.79 -6.13 -14.70
C ASP A 115 -8.33 -6.48 -13.27
N ALA A 116 -9.08 -5.99 -12.27
CA ALA A 116 -8.76 -6.22 -10.87
C ALA A 116 -8.63 -7.71 -10.50
N GLU A 117 -9.43 -8.58 -11.12
CA GLU A 117 -9.37 -10.02 -10.87
C GLU A 117 -8.11 -10.66 -11.47
N GLU A 118 -7.65 -10.20 -12.64
CA GLU A 118 -6.41 -10.70 -13.25
C GLU A 118 -5.19 -10.38 -12.39
N TYR A 119 -5.11 -9.14 -11.84
CA TYR A 119 -4.07 -8.78 -10.88
C TYR A 119 -4.10 -9.66 -9.62
N LYS A 120 -5.30 -9.97 -9.10
CA LYS A 120 -5.46 -10.84 -7.93
C LYS A 120 -5.11 -12.29 -8.22
N GLU A 121 -5.42 -12.79 -9.41
CA GLU A 121 -5.06 -14.14 -9.84
C GLU A 121 -3.54 -14.27 -9.95
N LYS A 122 -2.87 -13.30 -10.58
CA LYS A 122 -1.41 -13.27 -10.66
C LYS A 122 -0.77 -13.17 -9.29
N LEU A 123 -1.33 -12.37 -8.37
CA LEU A 123 -0.88 -12.34 -6.97
C LEU A 123 -1.00 -13.71 -6.30
N LYS A 124 -2.15 -14.39 -6.42
CA LYS A 124 -2.34 -15.73 -5.84
C LYS A 124 -1.39 -16.77 -6.42
N GLU A 125 -1.03 -16.67 -7.69
CA GLU A 125 -0.05 -17.55 -8.34
C GLU A 125 1.31 -17.40 -7.65
N VAL A 126 1.79 -16.17 -7.48
CA VAL A 126 3.07 -15.88 -6.82
C VAL A 126 3.01 -16.27 -5.33
N GLU A 127 1.93 -15.95 -4.63
CA GLU A 127 1.70 -16.38 -3.24
C GLU A 127 1.69 -17.90 -3.09
N GLY A 128 1.18 -18.63 -4.08
CA GLY A 128 1.14 -20.09 -4.09
C GLY A 128 2.53 -20.72 -4.08
N LEU A 129 3.52 -20.05 -4.70
CA LEU A 129 4.92 -20.45 -4.70
C LEU A 129 5.65 -19.92 -3.46
N ALA A 130 5.45 -18.65 -3.11
CA ALA A 130 6.16 -18.00 -2.02
C ALA A 130 5.75 -18.49 -0.63
N ASN A 131 4.45 -18.73 -0.38
CA ASN A 131 3.97 -19.07 0.96
C ASN A 131 4.54 -20.40 1.50
N PRO A 132 4.63 -21.49 0.72
CA PRO A 132 5.28 -22.72 1.18
C PRO A 132 6.75 -22.51 1.54
N ILE A 133 7.52 -21.83 0.68
CA ILE A 133 8.95 -21.59 0.88
C ILE A 133 9.18 -20.73 2.13
N MET A 134 8.39 -19.66 2.27
CA MET A 134 8.43 -18.79 3.45
C MET A 134 8.04 -19.53 4.73
N LYS A 135 7.02 -20.39 4.67
CA LYS A 135 6.60 -21.20 5.82
C LYS A 135 7.68 -22.19 6.24
N ASP A 136 8.35 -22.83 5.30
CA ASP A 136 9.43 -23.77 5.59
C ASP A 136 10.64 -23.04 6.19
N MET A 137 10.93 -21.81 5.74
CA MET A 137 11.93 -20.95 6.36
C MET A 137 11.60 -20.62 7.84
N TYR A 138 10.37 -20.18 8.14
CA TYR A 138 9.92 -19.89 9.51
C TYR A 138 9.73 -21.16 10.36
N GLY A 139 9.51 -22.32 9.74
CA GLY A 139 9.38 -23.62 10.40
C GLY A 139 10.73 -24.27 10.72
N ALA A 140 11.75 -24.03 9.89
CA ALA A 140 13.11 -24.55 10.05
C ALA A 140 13.99 -23.66 10.94
N GLY A 141 13.66 -22.37 11.08
CA GLY A 141 14.30 -21.43 11.99
C GLY A 141 13.27 -20.88 12.97
N GLY A 142 13.30 -21.36 14.21
CA GLY A 142 12.50 -20.81 15.30
C GLY A 142 12.56 -19.28 15.34
N ALA A 143 11.45 -18.68 15.76
CA ALA A 143 11.30 -17.24 15.94
C ALA A 143 12.61 -16.56 16.39
N PRO A 144 13.07 -15.48 15.74
CA PRO A 144 14.04 -14.62 16.39
C PRO A 144 13.41 -14.19 17.72
N GLY A 145 14.09 -14.57 18.81
CA GLY A 145 13.57 -14.56 20.17
C GLY A 145 12.98 -13.20 20.57
N GLY A 146 11.92 -13.28 21.37
CA GLY A 146 11.57 -12.18 22.27
C GLY A 146 12.63 -12.05 23.37
N ASP A 147 12.86 -10.80 23.75
CA ASP A 147 13.41 -10.25 25.00
C ASP A 147 13.31 -8.72 24.73
N ASP A 148 12.65 -7.86 25.48
CA ASP A 148 11.92 -7.97 26.74
C ASP A 148 10.96 -6.77 26.83
N GLU A 149 9.95 -7.00 27.65
CA GLU A 149 9.15 -6.06 28.44
C GLU A 149 9.67 -4.60 28.53
N ASP A 150 8.82 -3.65 28.12
CA ASP A 150 8.55 -2.46 28.92
C ASP A 150 7.02 -2.29 28.95
N GLU A 151 6.45 -2.94 29.96
CA GLU A 151 5.10 -2.76 30.46
C GLU A 151 5.09 -1.50 31.33
N ASP A 152 4.57 -0.39 30.81
CA ASP A 152 4.15 0.82 31.55
C ASP A 152 3.33 1.65 30.55
N GLY A 153 2.00 1.56 30.44
CA GLY A 153 1.01 1.72 31.49
C GLY A 153 0.10 2.91 31.09
N TRP A 154 -1.20 2.76 31.32
CA TRP A 154 -2.27 3.78 31.24
C TRP A 154 -2.78 4.12 29.82
N ASP A 155 -4.08 4.16 29.54
CA ASP A 155 -5.29 3.69 30.19
C ASP A 155 -6.37 3.84 29.10
N ASP A 156 -7.25 2.85 29.03
CA ASP A 156 -8.43 2.85 28.18
C ASP A 156 -9.48 3.72 28.89
N GLU A 157 -9.97 4.82 28.30
CA GLU A 157 -11.33 5.29 28.55
C GLU A 157 -11.77 6.40 27.56
N LEU A 158 -12.84 6.05 26.81
CA LEU A 158 -13.93 6.89 26.27
C LEU A 158 -13.67 7.84 25.08
#